data_AF-A0A2E8A3M7-F1
#
_entry.id   AF-A0A2E8A3M7-F1
#
_cell.length_a   1.000
_cell.length_b   1.000
_cell.length_c   1.000
_cell.angle_alpha   90.00
_cell.angle_beta   90.00
_cell.angle_gamma   90.00
#
_symmetry.space_group_name_H-M   'P 1'
#
loop_
_entity.id
_entity.type
_entity.pdbx_description
1 polymer ?
#
loop_
_entity_poly.entity_id
_entity_poly.type
_entity_poly.pdbx_seq_one_letter_code
_entity_poly.pdbx_strand_id
1 'polypeptide(L)'
;MASGWSRFALRFSEYYQSLDVSDLWVPPRLRSREWMFIPWGSKPPDRHRALPTKRILLDYLQQRGPHSCFHSTAYYQDPSQRKMSEKGWLGADLIFDLDGDHLPGVSDNDFPGMMEKIQEQAWSLWDDFLQPEFGFKEEYVQTSFSGHRGFHIHV
;
A
#
# COMPACT_ATOMS: atom_id res chain seq x y z
N MET A 1 28.13 16.36 -5.73
CA MET A 1 27.22 15.24 -5.39
C MET A 1 25.80 15.77 -5.48
N ALA A 2 24.90 15.09 -6.20
CA ALA A 2 23.51 15.54 -6.28
C ALA A 2 22.90 15.56 -4.86
N SER A 3 22.70 16.75 -4.30
CA SER A 3 21.96 16.93 -3.05
C SER A 3 20.46 16.97 -3.40
N GLY A 4 19.66 16.22 -2.65
CA GLY A 4 18.20 16.15 -2.83
C GLY A 4 17.69 14.80 -3.35
N TRP A 5 16.38 14.73 -3.57
CA TRP A 5 15.64 13.51 -3.89
C TRP A 5 15.94 12.91 -5.27
N SER A 6 16.65 13.64 -6.15
CA SER A 6 16.87 13.26 -7.55
C SER A 6 17.62 11.94 -7.74
N ARG A 7 18.58 11.63 -6.84
CA ARG A 7 19.29 10.34 -6.85
C ARG A 7 18.33 9.17 -6.61
N PHE A 8 17.39 9.32 -5.69
CA PHE A 8 16.40 8.29 -5.39
C PHE A 8 15.38 8.16 -6.51
N ALA A 9 14.94 9.29 -7.09
CA ALA A 9 14.07 9.28 -8.26
C ALA A 9 14.67 8.52 -9.45
N LEU A 10 15.98 8.69 -9.71
CA LEU A 10 16.66 7.91 -10.75
C LEU A 10 16.60 6.41 -10.46
N ARG A 11 16.93 6.00 -9.24
CA ARG A 11 16.91 4.58 -8.84
C ARG A 11 15.51 3.96 -8.90
N PHE A 12 14.49 4.70 -8.50
CA PHE A 12 13.11 4.24 -8.62
C PHE A 12 12.68 4.13 -10.08
N SER A 13 13.08 5.09 -10.93
CA SER A 13 12.83 5.02 -12.36
C SER A 13 13.49 3.78 -12.97
N GLU A 14 14.75 3.48 -12.63
CA GLU A 14 15.45 2.27 -13.08
C GLU A 14 14.73 1.00 -12.61
N TYR A 15 14.31 0.96 -11.34
CA TYR A 15 13.55 -0.16 -10.79
C TYR A 15 12.24 -0.39 -11.56
N TYR A 16 11.39 0.63 -11.71
CA TYR A 16 10.12 0.46 -12.43
C TYR A 16 10.32 0.10 -13.91
N GLN A 17 11.37 0.63 -14.56
CA GLN A 17 11.72 0.28 -15.93
C GLN A 17 12.21 -1.15 -16.09
N SER A 18 12.75 -1.77 -15.03
CA SER A 18 13.17 -3.18 -15.06
C SER A 18 12.03 -4.19 -14.87
N LEU A 19 10.82 -3.74 -14.51
CA LEU A 19 9.69 -4.62 -14.24
C LEU A 19 8.91 -4.98 -15.51
N ASP A 20 8.40 -6.20 -15.53
CA ASP A 20 7.40 -6.69 -16.47
C ASP A 20 6.02 -6.84 -15.80
N VAL A 21 4.98 -7.08 -16.61
CA VAL A 21 3.59 -7.22 -16.12
C VAL A 21 3.43 -8.39 -15.15
N SER A 22 4.25 -9.44 -15.29
CA SER A 22 4.27 -10.61 -14.41
C SER A 22 4.77 -10.28 -13.01
N ASP A 23 5.64 -9.28 -12.88
CA ASP A 23 6.27 -8.92 -11.59
C ASP A 23 5.35 -8.11 -10.70
N LEU A 24 4.33 -7.47 -11.29
CA LEU A 24 3.38 -6.67 -10.55
C LEU A 24 2.40 -7.53 -9.78
N TRP A 25 2.40 -7.37 -8.46
CA TRP A 25 1.25 -7.69 -7.63
C TRP A 25 0.18 -6.60 -7.75
N VAL A 26 -1.10 -6.98 -7.73
CA VAL A 26 -2.23 -6.03 -7.71
C VAL A 26 -3.30 -6.53 -6.74
N PRO A 27 -4.02 -5.61 -6.07
CA PRO A 27 -5.07 -6.00 -5.15
C PRO A 27 -6.26 -6.64 -5.88
N PRO A 28 -7.02 -7.51 -5.19
CA PRO A 28 -8.33 -7.94 -5.65
C PRO A 28 -9.21 -6.74 -6.02
N ARG A 29 -10.10 -6.95 -7.01
CA ARG A 29 -11.01 -5.91 -7.53
C ARG A 29 -10.30 -4.66 -8.04
N LEU A 30 -9.10 -4.82 -8.64
CA LEU A 30 -8.28 -3.76 -9.23
C LEU A 30 -9.08 -2.66 -9.96
N ARG A 31 -10.07 -3.04 -10.79
CA ARG A 31 -10.86 -2.12 -11.61
C ARG A 31 -11.73 -1.16 -10.81
N SER A 32 -12.10 -1.53 -9.59
CA SER A 32 -12.98 -0.77 -8.71
C SER A 32 -12.21 0.05 -7.68
N ARG A 33 -10.88 0.08 -7.72
CA ARG A 33 -10.06 0.82 -6.76
C ARG A 33 -9.54 2.13 -7.35
N GLU A 34 -9.56 3.18 -6.53
CA GLU A 34 -8.83 4.41 -6.81
C GLU A 34 -7.35 4.19 -6.53
N TRP A 35 -6.48 4.72 -7.38
CA TRP A 35 -5.05 4.79 -7.15
C TRP A 35 -4.63 6.22 -6.82
N MET A 36 -3.65 6.33 -5.93
CA MET A 36 -2.96 7.56 -5.58
C MET A 36 -1.46 7.36 -5.69
N PHE A 37 -0.77 8.36 -6.24
CA PHE A 37 0.69 8.36 -6.35
C PHE A 37 1.27 9.63 -5.76
N ILE A 38 2.33 9.48 -4.98
CA ILE A 38 3.12 10.63 -4.51
C ILE A 38 4.25 10.86 -5.52
N PRO A 39 4.28 12.01 -6.21
CA PRO A 39 5.39 12.36 -7.08
C PRO A 39 6.61 12.78 -6.27
N TRP A 40 7.78 12.79 -6.89
CA TRP A 40 8.98 13.39 -6.30
C TRP A 40 8.88 14.92 -6.24
N GLY A 41 9.50 15.50 -5.21
CA GLY A 41 9.51 16.96 -4.98
C GLY A 41 8.25 17.47 -4.28
N SER A 42 7.85 18.70 -4.57
CA SER A 42 6.74 19.40 -3.88
C SER A 42 5.40 19.31 -4.63
N LYS A 43 5.30 18.47 -5.66
CA LYS A 43 4.04 18.33 -6.43
C LYS A 43 2.98 17.65 -5.55
N PRO A 44 1.71 18.04 -5.68
CA PRO A 44 0.63 17.38 -4.94
C PRO A 44 0.48 15.91 -5.38
N PRO A 45 -0.07 15.04 -4.51
CA PRO A 45 -0.40 13.67 -4.88
C PRO A 45 -1.32 13.60 -6.11
N ASP A 46 -1.03 12.68 -7.02
CA ASP A 46 -1.88 12.37 -8.17
C ASP A 46 -2.94 11.35 -7.75
N ARG A 47 -4.19 11.78 -7.69
CA ARG A 47 -5.34 11.03 -7.15
C ARG A 47 -6.41 10.80 -8.20
N HIS A 48 -7.47 10.07 -7.83
CA HIS A 48 -8.61 9.79 -8.72
C HIS A 48 -8.20 9.04 -9.99
N ARG A 49 -7.25 8.11 -9.86
CA ARG A 49 -6.79 7.29 -10.98
C ARG A 49 -7.50 5.95 -10.98
N ALA A 50 -8.08 5.59 -12.13
CA ALA A 50 -8.56 4.25 -12.41
C ALA A 50 -7.54 3.54 -13.29
N LEU A 51 -6.95 2.45 -12.81
CA LEU A 51 -5.94 1.65 -13.53
C LEU A 51 -6.45 0.22 -13.65
N PRO A 52 -7.31 -0.09 -14.64
CA PRO A 52 -8.12 -1.31 -14.65
C PRO A 52 -7.34 -2.60 -15.00
N THR A 53 -6.06 -2.48 -15.37
CA THR A 53 -5.20 -3.62 -15.73
C THR A 53 -3.77 -3.44 -15.21
N LYS A 54 -3.06 -4.56 -14.98
CA LYS A 54 -1.64 -4.55 -14.62
C LYS A 54 -0.79 -3.81 -15.64
N ARG A 55 -1.08 -3.95 -16.94
CA ARG A 55 -0.34 -3.25 -18.01
C ARG A 55 -0.45 -1.74 -17.85
N ILE A 56 -1.67 -1.21 -17.67
CA ILE A 56 -1.88 0.23 -17.51
C ILE A 56 -1.20 0.75 -16.23
N LEU A 57 -1.23 -0.03 -15.15
CA LEU A 57 -0.48 0.30 -13.92
C LEU A 57 1.03 0.34 -14.20
N LEU A 58 1.58 -0.68 -14.86
CA LEU A 58 3.00 -0.73 -15.21
C LEU A 58 3.42 0.46 -16.07
N ASP A 59 2.66 0.75 -17.12
CA ASP A 59 2.92 1.88 -18.02
C ASP A 59 2.94 3.20 -17.24
N TYR A 60 2.01 3.38 -16.28
CA TYR A 60 2.01 4.56 -15.41
C TYR A 60 3.29 4.63 -14.54
N LEU A 61 3.66 3.52 -13.89
CA LEU A 61 4.85 3.45 -13.02
C LEU A 61 6.13 3.74 -13.81
N GLN A 62 6.27 3.16 -15.00
CA GLN A 62 7.44 3.35 -15.87
C GLN A 62 7.54 4.76 -16.43
N GLN A 63 6.40 5.39 -16.77
CA GLN A 63 6.38 6.76 -17.29
C GLN A 63 6.55 7.84 -16.22
N ARG A 64 6.01 7.61 -15.01
CA ARG A 64 5.96 8.63 -13.95
C ARG A 64 7.04 8.46 -12.88
N GLY A 65 7.51 7.23 -12.67
CA GLY A 65 8.46 6.88 -11.62
C GLY A 65 8.09 7.44 -10.25
N PRO A 66 6.88 7.19 -9.70
CA PRO A 66 6.43 7.83 -8.47
C PRO A 66 7.25 7.41 -7.23
N HIS A 67 7.29 8.27 -6.21
CA HIS A 67 7.95 7.99 -4.93
C HIS A 67 7.20 6.92 -4.14
N SER A 68 5.86 7.01 -4.08
CA SER A 68 5.02 6.06 -3.38
C SER A 68 3.74 5.79 -4.16
N CYS A 69 3.24 4.57 -4.04
CA CYS A 69 2.03 4.09 -4.71
C CYS A 69 1.03 3.61 -3.68
N PHE A 70 -0.23 3.98 -3.86
CA PHE A 70 -1.33 3.59 -2.97
C PHE A 70 -2.55 3.22 -3.80
N HIS A 71 -3.37 2.33 -3.26
CA HIS A 71 -4.73 2.11 -3.74
C HIS A 71 -5.71 2.28 -2.59
N SER A 72 -6.95 2.62 -2.92
CA SER A 72 -8.01 2.72 -1.93
C SER A 72 -8.31 1.37 -1.30
N THR A 73 -8.65 1.42 -0.02
CA THR A 73 -9.28 0.31 0.73
C THR A 73 -10.72 0.11 0.24
N ALA A 74 -11.35 1.22 -0.13
CA ALA A 74 -12.70 1.26 -0.67
C ALA A 74 -12.78 0.85 -2.14
N TYR A 75 -13.98 0.40 -2.51
CA TYR A 75 -14.40 0.04 -3.86
C TYR A 75 -15.41 1.05 -4.38
N TYR A 76 -15.31 1.38 -5.66
CA TYR A 76 -16.14 2.35 -6.33
C TYR A 76 -16.65 1.80 -7.68
N GLN A 77 -17.82 2.27 -8.10
CA GLN A 77 -18.32 2.05 -9.47
C GLN A 77 -17.44 2.80 -10.48
N ASP A 78 -17.11 4.05 -10.19
CA ASP A 78 -16.17 4.85 -10.97
C ASP A 78 -15.10 5.48 -10.06
N PRO A 79 -13.95 4.81 -9.88
CA PRO A 79 -12.88 5.32 -9.03
C PRO A 79 -12.22 6.60 -9.57
N SER A 80 -12.43 6.94 -10.84
CA SER A 80 -11.85 8.14 -11.47
C SER A 80 -12.60 9.44 -11.15
N GLN A 81 -13.81 9.34 -10.58
CA GLN A 81 -14.58 10.52 -10.20
C GLN A 81 -13.88 11.34 -9.12
N ARG A 82 -13.99 12.66 -9.25
CA ARG A 82 -13.40 13.61 -8.30
C ARG A 82 -14.26 13.83 -7.07
N LYS A 83 -15.59 13.86 -7.24
CA LYS A 83 -16.51 13.99 -6.10
C LYS A 83 -16.85 12.63 -5.53
N MET A 84 -16.80 12.51 -4.21
CA MET A 84 -17.10 11.27 -3.51
C MET A 84 -18.53 10.77 -3.78
N SER A 85 -19.50 11.68 -3.84
CA SER A 85 -20.91 11.35 -4.15
C SER A 85 -21.09 10.76 -5.54
N GLU A 86 -20.17 11.04 -6.48
CA GLU A 86 -20.23 10.57 -7.86
C GLU A 86 -19.46 9.26 -8.08
N LYS A 87 -18.58 8.86 -7.15
CA LYS A 87 -17.79 7.61 -7.27
C LYS A 87 -18.63 6.34 -7.19
N GLY A 88 -19.80 6.40 -6.52
CA GLY A 88 -20.64 5.23 -6.25
C GLY A 88 -19.92 4.20 -5.37
N TRP A 89 -19.79 4.47 -4.07
CA TRP A 89 -19.14 3.58 -3.10
C TRP A 89 -19.84 2.21 -3.02
N LEU A 90 -19.06 1.14 -3.04
CA LEU A 90 -19.54 -0.25 -3.06
C LEU A 90 -19.19 -1.04 -1.80
N GLY A 91 -18.22 -0.57 -1.00
CA GLY A 91 -17.67 -1.30 0.14
C GLY A 91 -16.22 -0.88 0.41
N ALA A 92 -15.60 -1.51 1.39
CA ALA A 92 -14.17 -1.39 1.64
C ALA A 92 -13.63 -2.67 2.31
N ASP A 93 -12.32 -2.89 2.16
CA ASP A 93 -11.59 -3.87 2.97
C ASP A 93 -11.61 -3.45 4.45
N LEU A 94 -11.56 -4.42 5.35
CA LEU A 94 -11.17 -4.18 6.73
C LEU A 94 -9.64 -4.25 6.78
N ILE A 95 -9.00 -3.21 7.31
CA ILE A 95 -7.54 -3.14 7.35
C ILE A 95 -7.07 -2.79 8.75
N PHE A 96 -6.05 -3.50 9.18
CA PHE A 96 -5.28 -3.20 10.38
C PHE A 96 -3.89 -2.75 9.96
N ASP A 97 -3.49 -1.56 10.41
CA ASP A 97 -2.17 -0.99 10.21
C ASP A 97 -1.41 -1.04 11.54
N LEU A 98 -0.35 -1.84 11.57
CA LEU A 98 0.48 -2.06 12.75
C LEU A 98 1.80 -1.33 12.56
N ASP A 99 1.97 -0.16 13.19
CA ASP A 99 3.20 0.64 13.12
C ASP A 99 4.02 0.52 14.41
N GLY A 100 5.29 0.11 14.28
CA GLY A 100 6.16 -0.25 15.41
C GLY A 100 6.58 0.93 16.29
N ASP A 101 6.64 2.14 15.74
CA ASP A 101 7.01 3.36 16.49
C ASP A 101 5.91 3.85 17.44
N HIS A 102 4.69 3.36 17.28
CA HIS A 102 3.56 3.62 18.18
C HIS A 102 3.49 2.62 19.35
N LEU A 103 4.32 1.56 19.34
CA LEU A 103 4.30 0.56 20.40
C LEU A 103 4.95 1.10 21.70
N PRO A 104 4.29 0.94 22.86
CA PRO A 104 4.87 1.34 24.14
C PRO A 104 6.19 0.62 24.42
N GLY A 105 7.22 1.38 24.82
CA GLY A 105 8.53 0.82 25.16
C GLY A 105 9.33 0.32 23.96
N VAL A 106 9.00 0.80 22.77
CA VAL A 106 9.79 0.60 21.54
C VAL A 106 10.46 1.91 21.17
N SER A 107 11.73 1.82 20.75
CA SER A 107 12.48 2.97 20.25
C SER A 107 12.83 2.73 18.80
N ASP A 108 12.58 3.73 17.96
CA ASP A 108 12.96 3.73 16.54
C ASP A 108 14.47 3.56 16.31
N ASN A 109 15.29 3.79 17.35
CA ASN A 109 16.74 3.58 17.30
C ASN A 109 17.13 2.10 17.39
N ASP A 110 16.24 1.23 17.87
CA ASP A 110 16.41 -0.23 17.90
C ASP A 110 15.46 -0.89 16.88
N PHE A 111 15.81 -0.73 15.60
CA PHE A 111 15.00 -1.24 14.50
C PHE A 111 14.78 -2.77 14.57
N PRO A 112 15.79 -3.61 14.86
CA PRO A 112 15.58 -5.05 15.02
C PRO A 112 14.59 -5.38 16.14
N GLY A 113 14.75 -4.79 17.33
CA GLY A 113 13.85 -5.05 18.46
C GLY A 113 12.43 -4.52 18.22
N MET A 114 12.28 -3.38 17.54
CA MET A 114 10.97 -2.90 17.07
C MET A 114 10.32 -3.90 16.12
N MET A 115 11.08 -4.46 15.20
CA MET A 115 10.55 -5.39 14.20
C MET A 115 10.11 -6.72 14.81
N GLU A 116 10.87 -7.24 15.78
CA GLU A 116 10.48 -8.43 16.54
C GLU A 116 9.14 -8.19 17.27
N LYS A 117 9.03 -7.08 18.00
CA LYS A 117 7.80 -6.75 18.74
C LYS A 117 6.58 -6.54 17.83
N ILE A 118 6.72 -5.80 16.72
CA ILE A 118 5.58 -5.55 15.83
C ILE A 118 5.14 -6.81 15.09
N GLN A 119 6.06 -7.76 14.84
CA GLN A 119 5.71 -9.10 14.34
C GLN A 119 4.90 -9.89 15.38
N GLU A 120 5.32 -9.90 16.65
CA GLU A 120 4.57 -10.55 17.73
C GLU A 120 3.16 -9.97 17.87
N GLN A 121 3.02 -8.65 17.81
CA GLN A 121 1.70 -8.00 17.87
C GLN A 121 0.83 -8.31 16.66
N ALA A 122 1.41 -8.36 15.45
CA ALA A 122 0.69 -8.76 14.25
C ALA A 122 0.22 -10.23 14.33
N TRP A 123 1.05 -11.11 14.88
CA TRP A 123 0.67 -12.51 15.10
C TRP A 123 -0.44 -12.63 16.15
N SER A 124 -0.32 -11.96 17.29
CA SER A 124 -1.35 -11.95 18.35
C SER A 124 -2.68 -11.43 17.81
N LEU A 125 -2.69 -10.35 17.02
CA LEU A 125 -3.91 -9.86 16.38
C LEU A 125 -4.59 -10.96 15.53
N TRP A 126 -3.81 -11.69 14.74
CA TRP A 126 -4.33 -12.77 13.90
C TRP A 126 -4.82 -13.98 14.71
N ASP A 127 -3.93 -14.55 15.53
CA ASP A 127 -4.08 -15.83 16.22
C ASP A 127 -5.04 -15.75 17.41
N ASP A 128 -5.08 -14.61 18.12
CA ASP A 128 -5.92 -14.44 19.30
C ASP A 128 -7.31 -13.85 18.97
N PHE A 129 -7.44 -13.07 17.89
CA PHE A 129 -8.67 -12.32 17.60
C PHE A 129 -9.25 -12.61 16.21
N LEU A 130 -8.54 -12.25 15.14
CA LEU A 130 -9.12 -12.24 13.79
C LEU A 130 -9.61 -13.61 13.35
N GLN A 131 -8.82 -14.66 13.59
CA GLN A 131 -9.20 -16.01 13.24
C GLN A 131 -10.20 -16.63 14.24
N PRO A 132 -9.90 -16.75 15.55
CA PRO A 132 -10.77 -17.48 16.47
C PRO A 132 -12.05 -16.73 16.86
N GLU A 133 -12.01 -15.41 17.06
CA GLU A 133 -13.16 -14.65 17.56
C GLU A 133 -14.04 -14.13 16.43
N PHE A 134 -13.44 -13.58 15.36
CA PHE A 134 -14.17 -13.02 14.23
C PHE A 134 -14.40 -14.01 13.08
N GLY A 135 -13.74 -15.17 13.11
CA GLY A 135 -13.94 -16.24 12.12
C GLY A 135 -13.37 -15.92 10.74
N PHE A 136 -12.43 -14.98 10.64
CA PHE A 136 -11.74 -14.70 9.39
C PHE A 136 -10.88 -15.90 8.98
N LYS A 137 -10.85 -16.16 7.67
CA LYS A 137 -10.13 -17.30 7.12
C LYS A 137 -8.83 -16.85 6.47
N GLU A 138 -7.77 -17.60 6.74
CA GLU A 138 -6.42 -17.29 6.26
C GLU A 138 -6.37 -17.11 4.74
N GLU A 139 -7.13 -17.92 3.97
CA GLU A 139 -7.16 -17.83 2.51
C GLU A 139 -7.75 -16.52 1.95
N TYR A 140 -8.43 -15.73 2.77
CA TYR A 140 -8.99 -14.43 2.40
C TYR A 140 -8.21 -13.25 2.98
N VAL A 141 -7.16 -13.51 3.75
CA VAL A 141 -6.37 -12.48 4.41
C VAL A 141 -5.10 -12.23 3.64
N GLN A 142 -4.73 -10.97 3.51
CA GLN A 142 -3.45 -10.57 2.94
C GLN A 142 -2.64 -9.78 3.95
N THR A 143 -1.44 -10.29 4.24
CA THR A 143 -0.46 -9.61 5.09
C THR A 143 0.66 -9.04 4.23
N SER A 144 1.06 -7.80 4.50
CA SER A 144 2.19 -7.17 3.84
C SER A 144 3.05 -6.40 4.83
N PHE A 145 4.37 -6.42 4.63
CA PHE A 145 5.27 -5.46 5.27
C PHE A 145 5.01 -4.06 4.69
N SER A 146 4.89 -3.05 5.54
CA SER A 146 4.58 -1.66 5.14
C SER A 146 5.69 -1.00 4.31
N GLY A 147 6.87 -1.62 4.26
CA GLY A 147 8.06 -1.08 3.61
C GLY A 147 8.96 -0.29 4.55
N HIS A 148 8.57 -0.13 5.82
CA HIS A 148 9.40 0.56 6.81
C HIS A 148 9.37 -0.09 8.20
N ARG A 149 8.33 0.14 9.01
CA ARG A 149 8.35 -0.15 10.46
C ARG A 149 7.18 -1.01 10.93
N GLY A 150 6.43 -1.61 10.00
CA GLY A 150 5.15 -2.20 10.33
C GLY A 150 4.59 -3.17 9.31
N PHE A 151 3.35 -3.58 9.57
CA PHE A 151 2.61 -4.53 8.73
C PHE A 151 1.19 -4.04 8.49
N HIS A 152 0.64 -4.38 7.33
CA HIS A 152 -0.79 -4.25 7.06
C HIS A 152 -1.40 -5.64 6.96
N ILE A 153 -2.55 -5.82 7.61
CA ILE A 153 -3.41 -7.01 7.46
C ILE A 153 -4.70 -6.55 6.79
N HIS A 154 -4.98 -7.09 5.61
CA HIS A 154 -6.19 -6.82 4.83
C HIS A 154 -7.11 -8.04 4.90
N VAL A 155 -8.39 -7.79 5.18
CA VAL A 155 -9.46 -8.80 5.29
C VAL A 155 -10.63 -8.44 4.38
#